data_AF-A0A7J0DEZ5-F1
#
_entry.id   AF-A0A7J0DEZ5-F1
#
_cell.length_a   1.000
_cell.length_b   1.000
_cell.length_c   1.000
_cell.angle_alpha   90.00
_cell.angle_beta   90.00
_cell.angle_gamma   90.00
#
_symmetry.space_group_name_H-M   'P 1'
#
loop_
_entity.id
_entity.type
_entity.pdbx_description
1 polymer ?
#
loop_
_entity_poly.entity_id
_entity_poly.type
_entity_poly.pdbx_seq_one_letter_code
_entity_poly.pdbx_strand_id
1 'polypeptide(L)'
;MHADNFFVPSFREAVRENTEESFRSIMTEPSPGVFAFEMLQPHFCGLLLSEKILKSGFMKQKFRIMRPNTMNKHGAVLDDFGLETMLDKLMEDFVRPLSKAFFPEVGGSTLDTHHGFVVEYGMDRDVDLGG
;
A
#
# COMPACT_ATOMS: atom_id res chain seq x y z
N MET A 1 18.27 1.98 3.97
CA MET A 1 17.57 0.71 3.67
C MET A 1 17.67 0.47 2.18
N HIS A 2 18.09 -0.71 1.72
CA HIS A 2 18.24 -1.01 0.29
C HIS A 2 16.89 -1.40 -0.30
N ALA A 3 16.39 -0.64 -1.28
CA ALA A 3 15.08 -0.87 -1.94
C ALA A 3 14.91 -2.30 -2.49
N ASP A 4 16.03 -2.96 -2.78
CA ASP A 4 16.19 -4.35 -3.21
C ASP A 4 15.52 -5.36 -2.27
N ASN A 5 15.42 -5.03 -0.98
CA ASN A 5 14.80 -5.90 0.02
C ASN A 5 13.29 -5.69 0.15
N PHE A 6 12.73 -4.67 -0.51
CA PHE A 6 11.34 -4.25 -0.34
C PHE A 6 10.51 -4.51 -1.59
N PHE A 7 11.01 -4.11 -2.75
CA PHE A 7 10.28 -4.16 -4.01
C PHE A 7 10.78 -5.28 -4.92
N VAL A 8 9.87 -5.87 -5.70
CA VAL A 8 10.24 -6.84 -6.73
C VAL A 8 11.08 -6.18 -7.84
N PRO A 9 12.01 -6.91 -8.49
CA PRO A 9 12.90 -6.31 -9.49
C PRO A 9 12.16 -5.67 -10.67
N SER A 10 11.11 -6.33 -11.17
CA SER A 10 10.26 -5.84 -12.27
C SER A 10 9.63 -4.48 -11.96
N PHE A 11 9.11 -4.33 -10.73
CA PHE A 11 8.56 -3.08 -10.25
C PHE A 11 9.60 -1.95 -10.23
N ARG A 12 10.80 -2.24 -9.70
CA ARG A 12 11.89 -1.25 -9.63
C ARG A 12 12.36 -0.81 -11.01
N GLU A 13 12.42 -1.74 -11.96
CA GLU A 13 12.79 -1.45 -13.34
C GLU A 13 11.75 -0.58 -14.03
N ALA A 14 10.46 -0.91 -13.89
CA ALA A 14 9.37 -0.10 -14.43
C ALA A 14 9.38 1.33 -13.86
N VAL A 15 9.57 1.48 -12.54
CA VAL A 15 9.72 2.78 -11.87
C VAL A 15 10.92 3.56 -12.39
N ARG A 16 12.05 2.90 -12.61
CA ARG A 16 13.28 3.54 -13.12
C ARG A 16 13.09 4.07 -14.54
N GLU A 17 12.37 3.33 -15.39
CA GLU A 17 12.07 3.75 -16.77
C GLU A 17 10.99 4.85 -16.82
N ASN A 18 10.01 4.77 -15.91
CA ASN A 18 8.96 5.78 -15.72
C ASN A 18 8.18 6.12 -17.01
N THR A 19 7.82 5.09 -17.79
CA THR A 19 7.00 5.24 -19.00
C THR A 19 5.71 4.44 -18.88
N GLU A 20 4.71 4.78 -19.69
CA GLU A 20 3.45 4.03 -19.71
C GLU A 20 3.68 2.59 -20.15
N GLU A 21 4.58 2.36 -21.12
CA GLU A 21 4.92 1.04 -21.61
C GLU A 21 5.60 0.19 -20.53
N SER A 22 6.51 0.77 -19.75
CA SER A 22 7.21 0.05 -18.68
C SER A 22 6.22 -0.37 -17.58
N PHE A 23 5.28 0.50 -17.21
CA PHE A 23 4.21 0.18 -16.26
C PHE A 23 3.27 -0.90 -16.82
N ARG A 24 2.81 -0.76 -18.07
CA ARG A 24 1.94 -1.76 -18.70
C ARG A 24 2.61 -3.13 -18.80
N SER A 25 3.94 -3.21 -18.90
CA SER A 25 4.66 -4.48 -18.98
C SER A 25 4.57 -5.33 -17.71
N ILE A 26 4.34 -4.71 -16.55
CA ILE A 26 4.25 -5.39 -15.24
C ILE A 26 2.82 -5.50 -14.70
N MET A 27 1.85 -4.95 -15.42
CA MET A 27 0.46 -4.81 -14.96
C MET A 27 -0.50 -5.69 -15.74
N THR A 28 -1.57 -6.07 -15.08
CA THR A 28 -2.77 -6.64 -15.68
C THR A 28 -3.98 -5.77 -15.33
N GLU A 29 -4.98 -5.76 -16.21
CA GLU A 29 -6.24 -5.04 -15.98
C GLU A 29 -7.38 -6.06 -15.82
N PRO A 30 -7.59 -6.63 -14.61
CA PRO A 30 -8.66 -7.61 -14.36
C PRO A 30 -10.07 -7.06 -14.61
N SER A 31 -10.25 -5.74 -14.53
CA SER A 31 -11.51 -5.03 -14.78
C SER A 31 -11.20 -3.62 -15.29
N PRO A 32 -12.05 -3.00 -16.12
CA PRO A 32 -11.83 -1.63 -16.59
C PRO A 32 -11.49 -0.66 -15.45
N GLY A 33 -10.34 -0.01 -15.54
CA GLY A 33 -9.84 0.95 -14.55
C GLY A 33 -9.30 0.33 -13.26
N VAL A 34 -9.11 -0.99 -13.20
CA VAL A 34 -8.50 -1.71 -12.07
C VAL A 34 -7.22 -2.36 -12.54
N PHE A 35 -6.08 -1.92 -12.01
CA PHE A 35 -4.76 -2.44 -12.35
C PHE A 35 -4.19 -3.29 -11.22
N ALA A 36 -3.64 -4.45 -11.56
CA ALA A 36 -3.01 -5.38 -10.63
C ALA A 36 -1.58 -5.71 -11.07
N PHE A 37 -0.65 -5.68 -10.13
CA PHE A 37 0.78 -5.93 -10.33
C PHE A 37 1.45 -6.39 -9.04
N GLU A 38 2.59 -7.04 -9.17
CA GLU A 38 3.44 -7.38 -8.03
C GLU A 38 4.33 -6.18 -7.66
N MET A 39 4.29 -5.79 -6.39
CA MET A 39 5.05 -4.64 -5.88
C MET A 39 6.06 -5.08 -4.82
N LEU A 40 5.59 -5.74 -3.77
CA LEU A 40 6.39 -6.08 -2.59
C LEU A 40 7.02 -7.46 -2.71
N GLN A 41 8.24 -7.58 -2.22
CA GLN A 41 8.93 -8.85 -2.02
C GLN A 41 8.14 -9.70 -1.00
N PRO A 42 7.91 -11.01 -1.27
CA PRO A 42 7.27 -11.90 -0.30
C PRO A 42 7.95 -11.93 1.07
N HIS A 43 9.28 -11.83 1.09
CA HIS A 43 10.05 -11.73 2.34
C HIS A 43 9.67 -10.49 3.15
N PHE A 44 9.53 -9.33 2.48
CA PHE A 44 9.12 -8.10 3.13
C PHE A 44 7.67 -8.17 3.65
N CYS A 45 6.76 -8.78 2.87
CA CYS A 45 5.41 -9.08 3.36
C CYS A 45 5.45 -9.93 4.63
N GLY A 46 6.32 -10.95 4.70
CA GLY A 46 6.52 -11.75 5.91
C GLY A 46 7.06 -10.95 7.09
N LEU A 47 7.94 -9.97 6.86
CA LEU A 47 8.42 -9.06 7.89
C LEU A 47 7.30 -8.16 8.42
N LEU A 48 6.50 -7.56 7.52
CA LEU A 48 5.33 -6.74 7.88
C LEU A 48 4.31 -7.53 8.70
N LEU A 49 4.05 -8.78 8.29
CA LEU A 49 3.12 -9.68 8.96
C LEU A 49 3.70 -10.31 10.24
N SER A 50 5.00 -10.11 10.52
CA SER A 50 5.60 -10.70 11.71
C SER A 50 4.87 -10.22 12.96
N GLU A 51 4.58 -11.15 13.88
CA GLU A 51 3.75 -10.87 15.05
C GLU A 51 4.24 -9.68 15.87
N LYS A 52 5.54 -9.35 15.84
CA LYS A 52 6.07 -8.20 16.57
C LYS A 52 5.58 -6.86 16.00
N ILE A 53 5.56 -6.70 14.68
CA ILE A 53 5.12 -5.46 14.03
C ILE A 53 3.60 -5.35 14.15
N LEU A 54 2.87 -6.40 13.78
CA LEU A 54 1.41 -6.43 13.91
C LEU A 54 0.93 -6.29 15.36
N LYS A 55 1.44 -7.09 16.32
CA LYS A 55 1.01 -7.00 17.73
C LYS A 55 1.35 -5.64 18.33
N SER A 56 2.53 -5.07 18.05
CA SER A 56 2.85 -3.74 18.58
C SER A 56 1.95 -2.65 17.97
N GLY A 57 1.49 -2.81 16.72
CA GLY A 57 0.53 -1.91 16.07
C GLY A 57 -0.85 -2.01 16.67
N PHE A 58 -1.38 -3.23 16.75
CA PHE A 58 -2.69 -3.48 17.35
C PHE A 58 -2.73 -3.10 18.84
N MET A 59 -1.64 -3.31 19.60
CA MET A 59 -1.56 -2.94 21.01
C MET A 59 -1.43 -1.42 21.22
N LYS A 60 -0.65 -0.72 20.40
CA LYS A 60 -0.57 0.76 20.45
C LYS A 60 -1.90 1.41 20.05
N GLN A 61 -2.60 0.84 19.06
CA GLN A 61 -3.88 1.38 18.60
C GLN A 61 -5.02 1.16 19.61
N LYS A 62 -4.95 0.14 20.48
CA LYS A 62 -5.85 0.05 21.64
C LYS A 62 -5.75 1.26 22.58
N PHE A 63 -4.62 1.97 22.59
CA PHE A 63 -4.40 3.20 23.38
C PHE A 63 -4.69 4.51 22.62
N ARG A 64 -4.74 4.46 21.29
CA ARG A 64 -5.14 5.58 20.43
C ARG A 64 -6.15 5.08 19.41
N ILE A 65 -7.43 5.14 19.77
CA ILE A 65 -8.52 4.91 18.83
C ILE A 65 -8.59 6.10 17.88
N MET A 66 -7.66 6.18 16.93
CA MET A 66 -7.89 6.88 15.66
C MET A 66 -8.26 5.80 14.64
N ARG A 67 -9.55 5.82 14.28
CA ARG A 67 -10.20 4.83 13.41
C ARG A 67 -9.74 5.09 11.98
N PRO A 68 -9.13 4.12 11.27
CA PRO A 68 -8.76 4.32 9.87
C PRO A 68 -9.99 4.56 8.98
N ASN A 69 -11.13 3.96 9.35
CA ASN A 69 -12.49 4.24 8.88
C ASN A 69 -13.50 3.54 9.81
N THR A 70 -14.78 3.91 9.79
CA THR A 70 -15.83 3.42 10.72
C THR A 70 -16.08 1.90 10.67
N MET A 71 -15.57 1.18 9.66
CA MET A 71 -15.86 -0.24 9.42
C MET A 71 -14.74 -1.24 9.77
N ASN A 72 -13.51 -0.78 10.08
CA ASN A 72 -12.40 -1.70 10.37
C ASN A 72 -12.01 -1.60 11.85
N LYS A 73 -12.34 -2.62 12.65
CA LYS A 73 -12.08 -2.62 14.11
C LYS A 73 -10.63 -2.92 14.46
N HIS A 74 -9.83 -3.40 13.50
CA HIS A 74 -8.47 -3.87 13.71
C HIS A 74 -7.55 -3.43 12.56
N GLY A 75 -6.80 -2.32 12.70
CA GLY A 75 -5.81 -1.99 11.66
C GLY A 75 -4.69 -1.03 12.07
N ALA A 76 -3.42 -1.43 11.97
CA ALA A 76 -2.29 -0.59 12.38
C ALA A 76 -1.93 0.48 11.34
N VAL A 77 -1.71 1.73 11.78
CA VAL A 77 -1.20 2.84 10.93
C VAL A 77 0.29 2.64 10.67
N LEU A 78 0.71 2.68 9.41
CA LEU A 78 2.09 2.38 9.00
C LEU A 78 3.09 3.50 9.35
N ASP A 79 2.62 4.73 9.44
CA ASP A 79 3.44 5.89 9.82
C ASP A 79 3.97 5.75 11.26
N ASP A 80 3.18 5.15 12.16
CA ASP A 80 3.58 4.83 13.55
C ASP A 80 4.71 3.77 13.63
N PHE A 81 5.05 3.12 12.51
CA PHE A 81 6.13 2.15 12.35
C PHE A 81 7.36 2.74 11.64
N GLY A 82 7.36 4.04 11.34
CA GLY A 82 8.45 4.71 10.63
C GLY A 82 8.49 4.36 9.14
N LEU A 83 7.37 3.95 8.55
CA LEU A 83 7.24 3.69 7.11
C LEU A 83 6.77 4.92 6.32
N GLU A 84 6.48 6.05 6.98
CA GLU A 84 6.01 7.30 6.37
C GLU A 84 6.88 7.72 5.17
N THR A 85 8.20 7.86 5.35
CA THR A 85 9.13 8.23 4.25
C THR A 85 9.15 7.22 3.09
N MET A 86 8.83 5.95 3.36
CA MET A 86 8.72 4.94 2.29
C MET A 86 7.40 5.08 1.54
N LEU A 87 6.31 5.40 2.23
CA LEU A 87 5.01 5.68 1.63
C LEU A 87 5.01 7.00 0.85
N ASP A 88 5.69 8.04 1.34
CA ASP A 88 5.92 9.29 0.60
C ASP A 88 6.55 9.01 -0.76
N LYS A 89 7.67 8.26 -0.76
CA LYS A 89 8.37 7.89 -2.00
C LYS A 89 7.54 7.01 -2.91
N LEU A 90 6.77 6.06 -2.34
CA LEU A 90 5.85 5.25 -3.13
C LEU A 90 4.79 6.12 -3.82
N MET A 91 4.26 7.11 -3.11
CA MET A 91 3.27 8.04 -3.63
C MET A 91 3.88 8.90 -4.75
N GLU A 92 5.05 9.50 -4.49
CA GLU A 92 5.72 10.41 -5.41
C GLU A 92 6.27 9.70 -6.67
N ASP A 93 7.03 8.63 -6.47
CA ASP A 93 7.79 7.97 -7.54
C ASP A 93 6.96 6.95 -8.33
N PHE A 94 5.79 6.55 -7.83
CA PHE A 94 4.99 5.50 -8.46
C PHE A 94 3.51 5.83 -8.58
N VAL A 95 2.81 6.13 -7.48
CA VAL A 95 1.35 6.37 -7.55
C VAL A 95 1.01 7.59 -8.41
N ARG A 96 1.79 8.69 -8.30
CA ARG A 96 1.63 9.88 -9.14
C ARG A 96 1.86 9.60 -10.63
N PRO A 97 2.99 9.00 -11.07
CA PRO A 97 3.17 8.62 -12.46
C PRO A 97 2.05 7.74 -13.01
N LEU A 98 1.59 6.76 -12.24
CA LEU A 98 0.47 5.91 -12.64
C LEU A 98 -0.84 6.69 -12.76
N SER A 99 -1.16 7.53 -11.78
CA SER A 99 -2.37 8.36 -11.85
C SER A 99 -2.33 9.30 -13.05
N LYS A 100 -1.16 9.87 -13.37
CA LYS A 100 -0.98 10.69 -14.58
C LYS A 100 -1.17 9.89 -15.87
N ALA A 101 -0.64 8.67 -15.96
CA ALA A 101 -0.70 7.85 -17.17
C ALA A 101 -2.09 7.24 -17.40
N PHE A 102 -2.71 6.69 -16.35
CA PHE A 102 -3.93 5.89 -16.46
C PHE A 102 -5.20 6.63 -16.03
N PHE A 103 -5.07 7.68 -15.21
CA PHE A 103 -6.20 8.45 -14.67
C PHE A 103 -5.99 9.98 -14.83
N PRO A 104 -5.67 10.49 -16.04
CA PRO A 104 -5.42 11.91 -16.26
C PRO A 104 -6.62 12.80 -15.89
N GLU A 105 -7.84 12.26 -16.03
CA GLU A 105 -9.09 12.94 -15.72
C GLU A 105 -9.44 12.94 -14.22
N VAL A 106 -8.79 12.09 -13.42
CA VAL A 106 -9.11 11.88 -12.00
C VAL A 106 -7.83 11.87 -11.16
N GLY A 107 -7.38 13.06 -10.78
CA GLY A 107 -6.23 13.26 -9.90
C GLY A 107 -4.89 13.42 -10.62
N GLY A 108 -4.67 12.79 -11.78
CA GLY A 108 -3.49 13.01 -12.62
C GLY A 108 -2.17 13.15 -11.82
N SER A 109 -1.54 14.33 -11.89
CA SER A 109 -0.31 14.65 -11.15
C SER A 109 -0.51 15.36 -9.80
N THR A 110 -1.74 15.45 -9.29
CA THR A 110 -2.10 16.28 -8.13
C THR A 110 -2.27 15.50 -6.82
N LEU A 111 -2.08 14.17 -6.82
CA LEU A 111 -2.15 13.37 -5.59
C LEU A 111 -1.05 13.81 -4.62
N ASP A 112 -1.36 14.29 -3.42
CA ASP A 112 -0.38 14.89 -2.50
C ASP A 112 -0.45 14.37 -1.05
N THR A 113 -1.42 13.52 -0.76
CA THR A 113 -1.61 12.93 0.56
C THR A 113 -1.65 11.40 0.50
N HIS A 114 -1.13 10.74 1.54
CA HIS A 114 -1.32 9.32 1.76
C HIS A 114 -1.81 9.05 3.19
N HIS A 115 -2.48 7.92 3.38
CA HIS A 115 -2.82 7.42 4.71
C HIS A 115 -2.69 5.89 4.70
N GLY A 116 -1.52 5.40 5.16
CA GLY A 116 -1.17 3.99 5.09
C GLY A 116 -1.57 3.22 6.35
N PHE A 117 -2.29 2.11 6.18
CA PHE A 117 -2.63 1.20 7.28
C PHE A 117 -2.70 -0.27 6.81
N VAL A 118 -2.54 -1.20 7.75
CA VAL A 118 -2.70 -2.65 7.53
C VAL A 118 -3.93 -3.15 8.27
N VAL A 119 -4.71 -4.02 7.65
CA VAL A 119 -5.93 -4.62 8.23
C VAL A 119 -5.75 -6.13 8.36
N GLU A 120 -6.16 -6.71 9.49
CA GLU A 120 -6.20 -8.16 9.70
C GLU A 120 -7.66 -8.63 9.62
N TYR A 121 -7.95 -9.57 8.71
CA TYR A 121 -9.26 -10.22 8.58
C TYR A 121 -9.21 -11.62 9.19
N GLY A 122 -10.26 -12.04 9.90
CA GLY A 122 -10.37 -13.38 10.48
C GLY A 122 -11.82 -13.76 10.77
N MET A 123 -12.14 -15.07 10.69
CA MET A 123 -13.51 -15.59 10.87
C MET A 123 -14.14 -15.22 12.24
N ASP A 124 -13.31 -15.01 13.27
CA ASP A 124 -13.75 -14.55 14.60
C ASP A 124 -13.65 -13.02 14.80
N ARG A 125 -13.33 -12.25 13.75
CA ARG A 125 -12.85 -10.86 13.93
C ARG A 125 -13.46 -9.75 13.07
N ASP A 126 -14.38 -10.01 12.16
CA ASP A 126 -15.37 -9.01 11.71
C ASP A 126 -16.35 -9.69 10.74
N VAL A 127 -17.60 -9.90 11.17
CA VAL A 127 -18.68 -10.46 10.33
C VAL A 127 -19.79 -9.44 10.05
N ASP A 128 -19.61 -8.17 10.41
CA ASP A 128 -20.63 -7.14 10.17
C ASP A 128 -20.18 -6.14 9.12
N LEU A 129 -20.30 -6.55 7.86
CA LEU A 129 -20.34 -5.66 6.70
C LEU A 129 -21.68 -5.87 5.97
N GLY A 130 -22.76 -5.40 6.59
CA GLY A 130 -24.05 -5.19 5.93
C GLY A 130 -25.15 -6.18 6.31
N GLY A 131 -26.10 -5.68 7.10
CA GLY A 131 -27.45 -6.20 7.27
C GLY A 131 -28.41 -5.04 7.50
#